data_AF-A0A3Q3MFF3-F1
#
_entry.id   AF-A0A3Q3MFF3-F1
#
_cell.length_a   1.000
_cell.length_b   1.000
_cell.length_c   1.000
_cell.angle_alpha   90.00
_cell.angle_beta   90.00
_cell.angle_gamma   90.00
#
_symmetry.space_group_name_H-M   'P 1'
#
loop_
_entity.id
_entity.type
_entity.pdbx_description
1 polymer ?
#
loop_
_entity_poly.entity_id
_entity_poly.type
_entity_poly.pdbx_seq_one_letter_code
_entity_poly.pdbx_strand_id
1 'polypeptide(L)'
;MRDETLEYFWSQSWIKKRDAAEVRWSHAVNSRSRLTEALAGPTHMIEADIISGHDSKEPIMAHPPDTDSDITLKEWLEGVKEHNKGIKLDFKSMEAVSPSVILLNEVLTDSRHPVWLNADILSGPGGQVRPLEPQAFLSAVQALRIHTVLSLGWTTGWTAGTDNPGYSWDMVHKMEEICETLKHPVTFPVRAALMAQSFSQLMWLLQQSDRYFSPQLGQLVTLA
;
A
#
# COMPACT_ATOMS: atom_id res chain seq x y z
N MET A 1 1.09 -15.37 9.47
CA MET A 1 2.43 -15.02 8.94
C MET A 1 2.57 -13.52 9.08
N ARG A 2 3.68 -13.04 9.65
CA ARG A 2 3.86 -11.62 10.00
C ARG A 2 4.61 -10.89 8.88
N ASP A 3 4.38 -9.59 8.75
CA ASP A 3 5.16 -8.71 7.87
C ASP A 3 6.67 -8.80 8.17
N GLU A 4 7.47 -8.95 7.13
CA GLU A 4 8.94 -9.07 7.22
C GLU A 4 9.67 -7.75 6.96
N THR A 5 8.93 -6.67 6.64
CA THR A 5 9.49 -5.35 6.30
C THR A 5 10.36 -4.78 7.42
N LEU A 6 9.89 -4.85 8.67
CA LEU A 6 10.66 -4.37 9.82
C LEU A 6 11.90 -5.24 10.06
N GLU A 7 11.79 -6.56 9.93
CA GLU A 7 12.94 -7.46 10.09
C GLU A 7 13.98 -7.23 8.99
N TYR A 8 13.55 -6.95 7.77
CA TYR A 8 14.44 -6.60 6.66
C TYR A 8 15.30 -5.38 7.01
N PHE A 9 14.69 -4.26 7.41
CA PHE A 9 15.45 -3.04 7.74
C PHE A 9 16.24 -3.17 9.05
N TRP A 10 15.71 -3.90 10.03
CA TRP A 10 16.40 -4.18 11.28
C TRP A 10 17.69 -4.98 11.05
N SER A 11 17.62 -6.06 10.26
CA SER A 11 18.78 -6.93 9.97
C SER A 11 19.92 -6.19 9.27
N GLN A 12 19.61 -5.08 8.60
CA GLN A 12 20.57 -4.21 7.92
C GLN A 12 21.03 -3.02 8.77
N SER A 13 20.59 -2.92 10.02
CA SER A 13 20.88 -1.79 10.93
C SER A 13 20.38 -0.42 10.42
N TRP A 14 19.32 -0.40 9.60
CA TRP A 14 18.72 0.83 9.09
C TRP A 14 17.73 1.47 10.07
N ILE A 15 17.13 0.66 10.92
CA ILE A 15 16.24 1.10 12.02
C ILE A 15 16.79 0.63 13.36
N LYS A 16 16.56 1.43 14.42
CA LYS A 16 17.08 1.16 15.78
C LYS A 16 16.11 0.45 16.69
N LYS A 17 14.83 0.37 16.31
CA LYS A 17 13.77 -0.41 16.96
C LYS A 17 12.98 -1.17 15.89
N ARG A 18 12.45 -2.35 16.22
CA ARG A 18 11.45 -3.06 15.40
C ARG A 18 10.10 -2.36 15.53
N ASP A 19 10.06 -1.12 15.07
CA ASP A 19 8.93 -0.20 15.21
C ASP A 19 8.69 0.49 13.86
N ALA A 20 7.44 0.49 13.41
CA ALA A 20 7.04 1.17 12.18
C ALA A 20 7.31 2.68 12.23
N ALA A 21 7.38 3.28 13.41
CA ALA A 21 7.73 4.69 13.60
C ALA A 21 9.16 5.04 13.13
N GLU A 22 10.08 4.06 13.09
CA GLU A 22 11.46 4.25 12.60
C GLU A 22 11.55 4.16 11.06
N VAL A 23 10.50 3.67 10.40
CA VAL A 23 10.47 3.54 8.93
C VAL A 23 10.22 4.91 8.31
N ARG A 24 11.16 5.37 7.49
CA ARG A 24 11.07 6.63 6.75
C ARG A 24 10.49 6.36 5.38
N TRP A 25 9.57 7.23 4.94
CA TRP A 25 8.83 7.07 3.70
C TRP A 25 9.08 8.26 2.77
N SER A 26 9.25 7.96 1.49
CA SER A 26 9.07 8.94 0.40
C SER A 26 7.76 8.63 -0.28
N HIS A 27 6.88 9.61 -0.37
CA HIS A 27 5.53 9.48 -0.93
C HIS A 27 5.43 10.09 -2.32
N ALA A 28 4.50 9.60 -3.12
CA ALA A 28 4.20 10.07 -4.47
C ALA A 28 5.46 10.20 -5.35
N VAL A 29 6.31 9.16 -5.34
CA VAL A 29 7.58 9.13 -6.09
C VAL A 29 7.32 8.76 -7.56
N ASN A 30 6.60 9.66 -8.22
CA ASN A 30 5.94 9.45 -9.51
C ASN A 30 6.71 10.05 -10.70
N SER A 31 8.02 10.32 -10.56
CA SER A 31 8.85 10.82 -11.66
C SER A 31 10.31 10.41 -11.51
N ARG A 32 11.10 10.48 -12.59
CA ARG A 32 12.55 10.18 -12.54
C ARG A 32 13.31 11.03 -11.53
N SER A 33 12.98 12.32 -11.46
CA SER A 33 13.61 13.25 -10.51
C SER A 33 13.33 12.87 -9.06
N ARG A 34 12.06 12.56 -8.73
CA ARG A 34 11.65 12.11 -7.40
C ARG A 34 12.27 10.77 -7.04
N LEU A 35 12.34 9.83 -7.99
CA LEU A 35 13.00 8.55 -7.77
C LEU A 35 14.48 8.75 -7.42
N THR A 36 15.19 9.58 -8.18
CA THR A 36 16.60 9.93 -7.92
C THR A 36 16.78 10.50 -6.51
N GLU A 37 15.92 11.43 -6.10
CA GLU A 37 15.93 12.02 -4.76
C GLU A 37 15.68 10.97 -3.66
N ALA A 38 14.66 10.12 -3.84
CA ALA A 38 14.29 9.10 -2.86
C ALA A 38 15.37 8.03 -2.67
N LEU A 39 16.05 7.64 -3.75
CA LEU A 39 17.14 6.65 -3.72
C LEU A 39 18.39 7.21 -3.02
N ALA A 40 18.76 8.46 -3.29
CA ALA A 40 19.87 9.14 -2.64
C ALA A 40 19.59 9.51 -1.17
N GLY A 41 18.31 9.65 -0.82
CA GLY A 41 17.85 10.07 0.49
C GLY A 41 17.89 8.98 1.58
N PRO A 42 17.60 9.36 2.83
CA PRO A 42 17.62 8.46 3.98
C PRO A 42 16.32 7.64 4.13
N THR A 43 15.50 7.56 3.08
CA THR A 43 14.22 6.86 3.07
C THR A 43 14.41 5.34 3.16
N HIS A 44 13.48 4.62 3.78
CA HIS A 44 13.48 3.15 3.82
C HIS A 44 12.48 2.57 2.81
N MET A 45 11.27 3.13 2.77
CA MET A 45 10.19 2.72 1.89
C MET A 45 9.85 3.81 0.86
N ILE A 46 9.75 3.44 -0.40
CA ILE A 46 9.39 4.34 -1.49
C ILE A 46 7.98 3.99 -1.97
N GLU A 47 7.06 4.93 -1.89
CA GLU A 47 5.69 4.80 -2.32
C GLU A 47 5.48 5.57 -3.63
N ALA A 48 4.79 4.92 -4.59
CA ALA A 48 4.47 5.50 -5.89
C ALA A 48 3.11 5.00 -6.39
N ASP A 49 2.41 5.90 -7.08
CA ASP A 49 1.09 5.66 -7.65
C ASP A 49 1.21 5.05 -9.05
N ILE A 50 0.35 4.09 -9.39
CA ILE A 50 0.36 3.41 -10.68
C ILE A 50 -0.97 3.59 -11.40
N ILE A 51 -0.89 4.05 -12.65
CA ILE A 51 -1.98 4.01 -13.63
C ILE A 51 -1.53 3.30 -14.91
N SER A 52 -2.50 2.91 -15.74
CA SER A 52 -2.22 2.49 -17.12
C SER A 52 -2.01 3.74 -17.97
N GLY A 53 -0.87 3.83 -18.67
CA GLY A 53 -0.57 4.93 -19.58
C GLY A 53 -1.62 5.03 -20.68
N HIS A 54 -2.08 6.24 -20.96
CA HIS A 54 -3.22 6.47 -21.86
C HIS A 54 -3.01 5.83 -23.24
N ASP A 55 -1.83 6.05 -23.83
CA ASP A 55 -1.49 5.65 -25.20
C ASP A 55 -0.77 4.29 -25.27
N SER A 56 0.24 4.09 -24.42
CA SER A 56 1.06 2.86 -24.43
C SER A 56 0.37 1.65 -23.79
N LYS A 57 -0.64 1.89 -22.94
CA LYS A 57 -1.22 0.92 -22.00
C LYS A 57 -0.24 0.29 -21.01
N GLU A 58 1.02 0.72 -21.04
CA GLU A 58 2.04 0.29 -20.08
C GLU A 58 1.79 0.95 -18.72
N PRO A 59 2.03 0.27 -17.58
CA PRO A 59 1.98 0.91 -16.28
C PRO A 59 3.04 2.01 -16.14
N ILE A 60 2.60 3.17 -15.67
CA ILE A 60 3.43 4.35 -15.45
C ILE A 60 3.25 4.85 -14.01
N MET A 61 4.23 5.58 -13.50
CA MET A 61 4.14 6.15 -12.15
C MET A 61 3.42 7.49 -12.18
N ALA A 62 2.13 7.52 -11.86
CA ALA A 62 1.31 8.73 -11.87
C ALA A 62 0.07 8.60 -10.99
N HIS A 63 -0.39 9.74 -10.49
CA HIS A 63 -1.62 9.87 -9.71
C HIS A 63 -2.63 10.75 -10.46
N PRO A 64 -3.91 10.35 -10.59
CA PRO A 64 -4.93 11.21 -11.19
C PRO A 64 -4.97 12.62 -10.55
N PRO A 65 -5.16 13.71 -11.32
CA PRO A 65 -5.65 13.72 -12.70
C PRO A 65 -4.57 13.52 -13.77
N ASP A 66 -3.31 13.31 -13.38
CA ASP A 66 -2.26 13.03 -14.36
C ASP A 66 -2.56 11.71 -15.06
N THR A 67 -2.43 11.71 -16.39
CA THR A 67 -2.67 10.55 -17.26
C THR A 67 -1.40 10.04 -17.93
N ASP A 68 -0.28 10.69 -17.64
CA ASP A 68 1.04 10.39 -18.20
C ASP A 68 2.14 10.66 -17.16
N SER A 69 3.33 10.11 -17.39
CA SER A 69 4.49 10.27 -16.51
C SER A 69 5.77 10.27 -17.31
N ASP A 70 6.79 10.94 -16.80
CA ASP A 70 8.12 10.81 -17.36
C ASP A 70 8.74 9.44 -17.08
N ILE A 71 8.20 8.60 -16.18
CA ILE A 71 8.80 7.31 -15.82
C ILE A 71 7.79 6.15 -15.90
N THR A 72 8.20 5.05 -16.54
CA THR A 72 7.42 3.81 -16.54
C THR A 72 7.62 3.02 -15.24
N LEU A 73 6.70 2.12 -14.91
CA LEU A 73 6.88 1.21 -13.78
C LEU A 73 8.15 0.36 -13.96
N LYS A 74 8.46 -0.08 -15.19
CA LYS A 74 9.65 -0.91 -15.44
C LYS A 74 10.93 -0.16 -15.10
N GLU A 75 11.10 1.06 -15.64
CA GLU A 75 12.25 1.92 -15.34
C GLU A 75 12.37 2.20 -13.83
N TRP A 76 11.23 2.43 -13.16
CA TRP A 76 11.20 2.67 -11.73
C TRP A 76 11.63 1.44 -10.91
N LEU A 77 11.12 0.25 -11.25
CA LEU A 77 11.48 -1.00 -10.56
C LEU A 77 12.96 -1.34 -10.76
N GLU A 78 13.50 -1.13 -11.96
CA GLU A 78 14.93 -1.30 -12.25
C GLU A 78 15.79 -0.33 -11.42
N GLY A 79 15.36 0.93 -11.29
CA GLY A 79 16.05 1.91 -10.44
C GLY A 79 16.05 1.52 -8.96
N VAL A 80 14.94 1.01 -8.43
CA VAL A 80 14.85 0.57 -7.03
C VAL A 80 15.60 -0.74 -6.78
N LYS A 81 15.62 -1.67 -7.75
CA LYS A 81 16.27 -2.98 -7.60
C LYS A 81 17.73 -2.90 -7.16
N GLU A 82 18.45 -1.86 -7.57
CA GLU A 82 19.86 -1.66 -7.23
C GLU A 82 20.08 -1.09 -5.82
N HIS A 83 19.00 -0.83 -5.07
CA HIS A 83 19.05 -0.20 -3.75
C HIS A 83 18.29 -1.04 -2.73
N ASN A 84 18.81 -1.16 -1.50
CA ASN A 84 18.17 -1.91 -0.40
C ASN A 84 16.92 -1.22 0.19
N LYS A 85 16.08 -0.61 -0.65
CA LYS A 85 14.84 0.08 -0.26
C LYS A 85 13.66 -0.88 -0.41
N GLY A 86 12.63 -0.70 0.42
CA GLY A 86 11.34 -1.35 0.19
C GLY A 86 10.42 -0.47 -0.66
N ILE A 87 9.39 -1.07 -1.24
CA ILE A 87 8.46 -0.40 -2.16
C ILE A 87 7.01 -0.57 -1.72
N LYS A 88 6.21 0.47 -1.96
CA LYS A 88 4.75 0.42 -1.91
C LYS A 88 4.17 0.93 -3.21
N LEU A 89 3.49 0.06 -3.94
CA LEU A 89 2.87 0.37 -5.22
C LEU A 89 1.38 0.61 -5.04
N ASP A 90 0.94 1.84 -5.26
CA ASP A 90 -0.43 2.30 -5.05
C ASP A 90 -1.23 2.30 -6.35
N PHE A 91 -2.01 1.25 -6.57
CA PHE A 91 -2.77 1.07 -7.80
C PHE A 91 -3.99 2.01 -7.84
N LYS A 92 -4.05 2.83 -8.88
CA LYS A 92 -5.17 3.76 -9.14
C LYS A 92 -6.08 3.32 -10.30
N SER A 93 -5.66 2.31 -11.08
CA SER A 93 -6.44 1.78 -12.20
C SER A 93 -6.30 0.25 -12.32
N MET A 94 -7.40 -0.45 -12.58
CA MET A 94 -7.42 -1.90 -12.73
C MET A 94 -6.58 -2.40 -13.92
N GLU A 95 -6.53 -1.61 -14.99
CA GLU A 95 -5.82 -1.91 -16.23
C GLU A 95 -4.31 -2.04 -16.01
N ALA A 96 -3.77 -1.40 -14.97
CA ALA A 96 -2.36 -1.47 -14.62
C ALA A 96 -1.98 -2.69 -13.79
N VAL A 97 -2.94 -3.36 -13.13
CA VAL A 97 -2.65 -4.39 -12.12
C VAL A 97 -1.91 -5.58 -12.73
N SER A 98 -2.51 -6.26 -13.71
CA SER A 98 -1.91 -7.46 -14.29
C SER A 98 -0.55 -7.19 -14.97
N PRO A 99 -0.38 -6.14 -15.80
CA PRO A 99 0.93 -5.82 -16.36
C PRO A 99 1.98 -5.48 -15.28
N SER A 100 1.59 -4.80 -14.20
CA SER A 100 2.50 -4.48 -13.10
C SER A 100 2.96 -5.71 -12.33
N VAL A 101 2.07 -6.68 -12.10
CA VAL A 101 2.41 -7.96 -11.46
C VAL A 101 3.41 -8.76 -12.30
N ILE A 102 3.27 -8.74 -13.63
CA ILE A 102 4.23 -9.36 -14.54
C ILE A 102 5.60 -8.71 -14.39
N LEU A 103 5.67 -7.37 -14.42
CA LEU A 103 6.91 -6.61 -14.28
C LEU A 103 7.57 -6.80 -12.90
N LEU A 104 6.79 -6.82 -11.83
CA LEU A 104 7.26 -7.12 -10.47
C LEU A 104 7.98 -8.47 -10.41
N ASN A 105 7.36 -9.50 -11.00
CA ASN A 105 8.00 -10.81 -11.08
C ASN A 105 9.26 -10.73 -11.94
N GLU A 106 9.21 -10.18 -13.15
CA GLU A 106 10.39 -10.07 -14.03
C GLU A 106 11.59 -9.39 -13.35
N VAL A 107 11.36 -8.22 -12.73
CA VAL A 107 12.43 -7.37 -12.22
C VAL A 107 12.90 -7.82 -10.83
N LEU A 108 11.99 -8.22 -9.94
CA LEU A 108 12.27 -8.52 -8.52
C LEU A 108 12.23 -10.01 -8.15
N THR A 109 12.28 -10.96 -9.12
CA THR A 109 12.23 -12.44 -8.89
C THR A 109 13.17 -12.94 -7.77
N ASP A 110 14.39 -12.43 -7.68
CA ASP A 110 15.38 -12.90 -6.71
C ASP A 110 15.66 -11.89 -5.58
N SER A 111 14.85 -10.83 -5.50
CA SER A 111 15.06 -9.80 -4.49
C SER A 111 14.39 -10.13 -3.16
N ARG A 112 15.03 -9.67 -2.07
CA ARG A 112 14.45 -9.63 -0.72
C ARG A 112 13.83 -8.27 -0.37
N HIS A 113 13.68 -7.36 -1.34
CA HIS A 113 13.04 -6.07 -1.10
C HIS A 113 11.66 -6.27 -0.48
N PRO A 114 11.32 -5.54 0.59
CA PRO A 114 9.94 -5.47 1.05
C PRO A 114 9.04 -4.91 -0.07
N VAL A 115 7.98 -5.63 -0.42
CA VAL A 115 7.02 -5.22 -1.46
C VAL A 115 5.64 -5.14 -0.86
N TRP A 116 5.03 -3.95 -0.98
CA TRP A 116 3.67 -3.68 -0.55
C TRP A 116 2.83 -3.32 -1.78
N LEU A 117 1.68 -3.98 -1.97
CA LEU A 117 0.73 -3.63 -3.01
C LEU A 117 -0.50 -3.00 -2.38
N ASN A 118 -0.78 -1.76 -2.75
CA ASN A 118 -1.86 -0.96 -2.20
C ASN A 118 -2.98 -0.79 -3.20
N ALA A 119 -4.21 -0.96 -2.74
CA ALA A 119 -5.39 -0.65 -3.53
C ALA A 119 -6.57 -0.30 -2.61
N ASP A 120 -7.32 0.72 -2.99
CA ASP A 120 -8.63 0.99 -2.40
C ASP A 120 -9.67 0.12 -3.11
N ILE A 121 -10.06 -0.98 -2.47
CA ILE A 121 -10.96 -2.00 -3.06
C ILE A 121 -12.40 -1.91 -2.56
N LEU A 122 -12.64 -1.14 -1.50
CA LEU A 122 -13.98 -0.91 -0.95
C LEU A 122 -14.33 0.57 -0.88
N SER A 123 -15.62 0.89 -0.89
CA SER A 123 -16.07 2.26 -0.62
C SER A 123 -16.04 2.52 0.88
N GLY A 124 -15.39 3.60 1.28
CA GLY A 124 -15.28 4.03 2.66
C GLY A 124 -16.04 5.32 2.94
N PRO A 125 -15.88 5.89 4.14
CA PRO A 125 -16.60 7.08 4.54
C PRO A 125 -16.25 8.27 3.64
N GLY A 126 -17.27 8.93 3.11
CA GLY A 126 -17.12 10.08 2.21
C GLY A 126 -16.48 9.79 0.85
N GLY A 127 -16.12 8.55 0.54
CA GLY A 127 -15.46 8.17 -0.71
C GLY A 127 -16.32 8.47 -1.94
N GLN A 128 -15.77 9.25 -2.87
CA GLN A 128 -16.43 9.59 -4.14
C GLN A 128 -15.82 8.85 -5.34
N VAL A 129 -14.57 8.42 -5.20
CA VAL A 129 -13.87 7.65 -6.23
C VAL A 129 -14.37 6.21 -6.20
N ARG A 130 -14.60 5.63 -7.39
CA ARG A 130 -14.95 4.23 -7.52
C ARG A 130 -13.75 3.36 -7.09
N PRO A 131 -13.91 2.44 -6.14
CA PRO A 131 -12.87 1.51 -5.76
C PRO A 131 -12.44 0.59 -6.91
N LEU A 132 -11.24 0.04 -6.82
CA LEU A 132 -10.80 -1.06 -7.68
C LEU A 132 -11.64 -2.31 -7.38
N GLU A 133 -11.85 -3.16 -8.39
CA GLU A 133 -12.68 -4.36 -8.22
C GLU A 133 -11.94 -5.39 -7.34
N PRO A 134 -12.46 -5.76 -6.16
CA PRO A 134 -11.75 -6.59 -5.20
C PRO A 134 -11.28 -7.93 -5.77
N GLN A 135 -12.18 -8.66 -6.44
CA GLN A 135 -11.90 -10.03 -6.84
C GLN A 135 -10.83 -10.08 -7.92
N ALA A 136 -10.89 -9.19 -8.91
CA ALA A 136 -9.91 -9.06 -9.98
C ALA A 136 -8.55 -8.63 -9.43
N PHE A 137 -8.50 -7.64 -8.52
CA PHE A 137 -7.25 -7.22 -7.90
C PHE A 137 -6.60 -8.39 -7.14
N LEU A 138 -7.36 -9.03 -6.26
CA LEU A 138 -6.86 -10.14 -5.43
C LEU A 138 -6.45 -11.35 -6.28
N SER A 139 -7.19 -11.67 -7.34
CA SER A 139 -6.85 -12.77 -8.25
C SER A 139 -5.55 -12.50 -8.99
N ALA A 140 -5.29 -11.24 -9.39
CA ALA A 140 -4.05 -10.87 -10.06
C ALA A 140 -2.82 -10.95 -9.15
N VAL A 141 -2.96 -10.57 -7.87
CA VAL A 141 -1.83 -10.54 -6.93
C VAL A 141 -1.62 -11.86 -6.16
N GLN A 142 -2.57 -12.81 -6.24
CA GLN A 142 -2.53 -14.06 -5.47
C GLN A 142 -1.27 -14.91 -5.73
N ALA A 143 -0.72 -14.85 -6.94
CA ALA A 143 0.44 -15.64 -7.35
C ALA A 143 1.79 -15.03 -6.91
N LEU A 144 1.78 -13.83 -6.32
CA LEU A 144 2.99 -13.21 -5.80
C LEU A 144 3.53 -13.94 -4.58
N ARG A 145 4.76 -13.57 -4.18
CA ARG A 145 5.40 -14.16 -3.00
C ARG A 145 4.56 -13.94 -1.77
N ILE A 146 4.52 -14.96 -0.91
CA ILE A 146 3.69 -14.98 0.29
C ILE A 146 4.03 -13.87 1.31
N HIS A 147 5.23 -13.30 1.25
CA HIS A 147 5.66 -12.18 2.08
C HIS A 147 5.30 -10.79 1.52
N THR A 148 4.71 -10.73 0.31
CA THR A 148 4.17 -9.47 -0.23
C THR A 148 3.05 -8.99 0.67
N VAL A 149 3.14 -7.75 1.14
CA VAL A 149 2.11 -7.14 1.98
C VAL A 149 0.99 -6.61 1.09
N LEU A 150 -0.24 -7.00 1.37
CA LEU A 150 -1.42 -6.40 0.75
C LEU A 150 -1.94 -5.25 1.62
N SER A 151 -1.84 -4.03 1.11
CA SER A 151 -2.31 -2.80 1.77
C SER A 151 -3.70 -2.45 1.22
N LEU A 152 -4.74 -3.06 1.79
CA LEU A 152 -6.11 -3.03 1.27
C LEU A 152 -6.93 -1.96 1.96
N GLY A 153 -7.32 -0.95 1.20
CA GLY A 153 -7.95 0.26 1.69
C GLY A 153 -9.40 0.42 1.27
N TRP A 154 -9.93 1.58 1.68
CA TRP A 154 -11.20 2.09 1.23
C TRP A 154 -11.00 3.44 0.56
N THR A 155 -11.77 3.73 -0.48
CA THR A 155 -11.85 5.11 -0.97
C THR A 155 -12.49 5.96 0.12
N THR A 156 -11.87 7.09 0.47
CA THR A 156 -12.35 7.94 1.55
C THR A 156 -12.39 9.41 1.14
N GLY A 157 -13.34 10.14 1.69
CA GLY A 157 -13.43 11.59 1.60
C GLY A 157 -13.47 12.20 2.99
N TRP A 158 -13.02 13.44 3.09
CA TRP A 158 -13.13 14.23 4.31
C TRP A 158 -13.34 15.69 3.94
N THR A 159 -14.30 16.34 4.60
CA THR A 159 -14.60 17.76 4.38
C THR A 159 -14.50 18.51 5.71
N ALA A 160 -13.74 19.60 5.73
CA ALA A 160 -13.59 20.43 6.93
C ALA A 160 -14.93 21.04 7.33
N GLY A 161 -15.24 21.03 8.63
CA GLY A 161 -16.45 21.66 9.18
C GLY A 161 -17.75 20.89 8.96
N THR A 162 -17.69 19.67 8.41
CA THR A 162 -18.85 18.77 8.33
C THR A 162 -18.72 17.63 9.33
N ASP A 163 -19.84 16.95 9.58
CA ASP A 163 -19.77 15.63 10.20
C ASP A 163 -19.08 14.68 9.21
N ASN A 164 -18.07 13.96 9.68
CA ASN A 164 -17.30 13.02 8.89
C ASN A 164 -17.42 11.66 9.60
N PRO A 165 -18.40 10.83 9.22
CA PRO A 165 -18.57 9.53 9.86
C PRO A 165 -17.30 8.71 9.66
N GLY A 166 -16.94 7.96 10.70
CA GLY A 166 -15.87 6.99 10.61
C GLY A 166 -16.27 5.76 9.78
N TYR A 167 -15.32 4.84 9.62
CA TYR A 167 -15.56 3.47 9.14
C TYR A 167 -16.64 2.80 10.00
N SER A 168 -17.69 2.29 9.34
CA SER A 168 -18.79 1.59 9.99
C SER A 168 -18.46 0.12 10.26
N TRP A 169 -19.30 -0.54 11.06
CA TRP A 169 -19.22 -2.00 11.27
C TRP A 169 -19.34 -2.78 9.96
N ASP A 170 -20.28 -2.40 9.10
CA ASP A 170 -20.46 -3.06 7.79
C ASP A 170 -19.20 -2.93 6.91
N MET A 171 -18.51 -1.78 6.96
CA MET A 171 -17.28 -1.56 6.20
C MET A 171 -16.15 -2.48 6.65
N VAL A 172 -15.95 -2.66 7.95
CA VAL A 172 -14.89 -3.53 8.47
C VAL A 172 -15.25 -5.01 8.36
N HIS A 173 -16.52 -5.39 8.54
CA HIS A 173 -16.98 -6.76 8.28
C HIS A 173 -16.78 -7.13 6.81
N LYS A 174 -17.09 -6.22 5.88
CA LYS A 174 -16.90 -6.52 4.45
C LYS A 174 -15.43 -6.66 4.08
N MET A 175 -14.55 -5.86 4.67
CA MET A 175 -13.11 -6.01 4.47
C MET A 175 -12.60 -7.33 5.03
N GLU A 176 -13.08 -7.73 6.21
CA GLU A 176 -12.75 -9.01 6.84
C GLU A 176 -13.15 -10.20 5.95
N GLU A 177 -14.39 -10.22 5.46
CA GLU A 177 -14.92 -11.26 4.56
C GLU A 177 -14.04 -11.43 3.31
N ILE A 178 -13.55 -10.31 2.74
CA ILE A 178 -12.65 -10.33 1.59
C ILE A 178 -11.27 -10.89 1.97
N CYS A 179 -10.78 -10.57 3.15
CA CYS A 179 -9.42 -10.87 3.58
C CYS A 179 -9.27 -12.26 4.23
N GLU A 180 -10.34 -12.87 4.73
CA GLU A 180 -10.30 -14.08 5.56
C GLU A 180 -9.49 -15.22 4.91
N THR A 181 -9.63 -15.38 3.59
CA THR A 181 -8.99 -16.47 2.82
C THR A 181 -7.58 -16.13 2.33
N LEU A 182 -7.17 -14.86 2.40
CA LEU A 182 -5.90 -14.39 1.86
C LEU A 182 -4.73 -14.91 2.69
N LYS A 183 -3.72 -15.51 2.05
CA LYS A 183 -2.57 -16.08 2.78
C LYS A 183 -1.47 -15.05 3.11
N HIS A 184 -1.52 -13.88 2.48
CA HIS A 184 -0.55 -12.79 2.60
C HIS A 184 -0.73 -12.03 3.93
N PRO A 185 0.31 -11.35 4.45
CA PRO A 185 0.14 -10.29 5.42
C PRO A 185 -0.75 -9.19 4.84
N VAL A 186 -1.69 -8.67 5.65
CA VAL A 186 -2.62 -7.63 5.21
C VAL A 186 -2.51 -6.43 6.15
N THR A 187 -2.41 -5.24 5.56
CA THR A 187 -2.52 -3.99 6.30
C THR A 187 -3.65 -3.14 5.76
N PHE A 188 -4.23 -2.33 6.64
CA PHE A 188 -5.39 -1.49 6.34
C PHE A 188 -4.98 -0.02 6.44
N PRO A 189 -4.65 0.64 5.31
CA PRO A 189 -4.41 2.07 5.30
C PRO A 189 -5.72 2.80 5.65
N VAL A 190 -5.67 3.61 6.69
CA VAL A 190 -6.82 4.39 7.16
C VAL A 190 -6.54 5.87 7.10
N ARG A 191 -7.57 6.66 6.83
CA ARG A 191 -7.47 8.12 6.91
C ARG A 191 -7.38 8.53 8.38
N ALA A 192 -6.27 9.18 8.75
CA ALA A 192 -6.01 9.55 10.13
C ALA A 192 -7.14 10.35 10.78
N ALA A 193 -7.78 11.24 10.02
CA ALA A 193 -8.89 12.07 10.47
C ALA A 193 -10.15 11.28 10.88
N LEU A 194 -10.28 10.01 10.46
CA LEU A 194 -11.41 9.14 10.76
C LEU A 194 -11.12 8.12 11.89
N MET A 195 -9.87 8.03 12.36
CA MET A 195 -9.46 6.97 13.29
C MET A 195 -10.17 7.05 14.64
N ALA A 196 -10.33 8.25 15.20
CA ALA A 196 -10.93 8.42 16.52
C ALA A 196 -12.38 7.92 16.55
N GLN A 197 -13.14 8.17 15.47
CA GLN A 197 -14.53 7.73 15.35
C GLN A 197 -14.64 6.23 15.03
N SER A 198 -13.56 5.60 14.57
CA SER A 198 -13.55 4.22 14.07
C SER A 198 -12.73 3.27 14.90
N PHE A 199 -12.23 3.71 16.06
CA PHE A 199 -11.26 2.94 16.82
C PHE A 199 -11.76 1.52 17.14
N SER A 200 -13.00 1.37 17.60
CA SER A 200 -13.59 0.07 17.91
C SER A 200 -13.69 -0.85 16.69
N GLN A 201 -14.12 -0.32 15.55
CA GLN A 201 -14.26 -1.07 14.30
C GLN A 201 -12.90 -1.51 13.76
N LEU A 202 -11.93 -0.61 13.74
CA LEU A 202 -10.58 -0.88 13.24
C LEU A 202 -9.84 -1.85 14.17
N MET A 203 -9.99 -1.71 15.49
CA MET A 203 -9.40 -2.65 16.44
C MET A 203 -10.02 -4.04 16.33
N TRP A 204 -11.34 -4.13 16.17
CA TRP A 204 -12.00 -5.40 15.92
C TRP A 204 -11.44 -6.07 14.65
N LEU A 205 -11.29 -5.32 13.54
CA LEU A 205 -10.74 -5.86 12.29
C LEU A 205 -9.34 -6.42 12.50
N LEU A 206 -8.44 -5.68 13.15
CA LEU A 206 -7.08 -6.14 13.42
C LEU A 206 -7.01 -7.39 14.29
N GLN A 207 -8.03 -7.66 15.12
CA GLN A 207 -8.07 -8.83 16.00
C GLN A 207 -8.53 -10.12 15.29
N GLN A 208 -9.02 -10.04 14.04
CA GLN A 208 -9.56 -11.21 13.35
C GLN A 208 -8.47 -12.17 12.84
N SER A 209 -7.24 -11.70 12.67
CA SER A 209 -6.13 -12.54 12.21
C SER A 209 -4.78 -11.97 12.61
N ASP A 210 -3.84 -12.84 13.01
CA ASP A 210 -2.43 -12.46 13.24
C ASP A 210 -1.70 -11.99 11.97
N ARG A 211 -2.32 -12.14 10.79
CA ARG A 211 -1.82 -11.59 9.52
C ARG A 211 -2.18 -10.12 9.35
N TYR A 212 -3.16 -9.63 10.12
CA TYR A 212 -3.68 -8.28 10.01
C TYR A 212 -2.89 -7.35 10.93
N PHE A 213 -2.44 -6.23 10.37
CA PHE A 213 -1.68 -5.25 11.14
C PHE A 213 -1.89 -3.84 10.59
N SER A 214 -1.62 -2.82 11.41
CA SER A 214 -1.63 -1.43 10.97
C SER A 214 -0.41 -0.70 11.53
N PRO A 215 0.51 -0.24 10.66
CA PRO A 215 1.59 0.65 11.05
C PRO A 215 1.10 1.92 11.76
N GLN A 216 -0.09 2.40 11.39
CA GLN A 216 -0.67 3.64 11.91
C GLN A 216 -1.32 3.46 13.30
N LEU A 217 -1.96 2.32 13.56
CA LEU A 217 -2.69 2.08 14.81
C LEU A 217 -1.80 1.51 15.94
N GLY A 218 -0.63 0.93 15.61
CA GLY A 218 0.33 0.45 16.61
C GLY A 218 0.80 1.53 17.61
N GLN A 219 0.76 2.80 17.20
CA GLN A 219 1.11 3.95 18.07
C GLN A 219 -0.02 4.38 19.02
N LEU A 220 -1.29 4.03 18.73
CA LEU A 220 -2.44 4.43 19.55
C LEU A 220 -2.71 3.44 20.70
N VAL A 221 -2.38 2.15 20.52
CA VAL A 221 -2.56 1.12 21.55
C VAL A 221 -1.54 1.25 22.69
N THR A 222 -0.43 1.95 22.49
CA THR A 222 0.59 2.21 23.53
C THR A 222 0.24 3.39 24.45
N LEU A 223 -0.88 4.08 24.22
CA LEU A 223 -1.31 5.27 24.96
C LEU A 223 -2.68 5.11 25.65
N ALA A 224 -3.27 3.91 25.66
CA ALA A 224 -4.52 3.58 26.34
C ALA A 224 -4.30 2.64 27.54
#